data_AF-A0A945QK31-F1
#
_entry.id   AF-A0A945QK31-F1
#
_cell.length_a   1.000
_cell.length_b   1.000
_cell.length_c   1.000
_cell.angle_alpha   90.00
_cell.angle_beta   90.00
_cell.angle_gamma   90.00
#
_symmetry.space_group_name_H-M   'P 1'
#
loop_
_entity.id
_entity.type
_entity.pdbx_description
1 polymer ?
#
loop_
_entity_poly.entity_id
_entity_poly.type
_entity_poly.pdbx_seq_one_letter_code
_entity_poly.pdbx_strand_id
1 'polypeptide(L)'
;AFRFSGYLLEVPNCSNWSGAIGFNPKNQKSSNFGCSYNRNIGLMLSDPGDIIDPEIYAGEDPSRAPRVLKLFRGGQPTGVSSPSGEKSSASSGQ
;
A
#
# COMPACT_ATOMS: atom_id res chain seq x y z
N ALA A 1 26.12 10.75 -17.43
CA ALA A 1 24.70 11.02 -17.74
C ALA A 1 23.87 9.87 -17.21
N PHE A 2 22.82 10.14 -16.45
CA PHE A 2 21.93 9.09 -15.93
C PHE A 2 20.92 8.68 -17.01
N ARG A 3 20.59 7.38 -17.06
CA ARG A 3 19.53 6.81 -17.89
C ARG A 3 18.64 5.97 -16.98
N PHE A 4 17.35 5.97 -17.27
CA PHE A 4 16.35 5.15 -16.58
C PHE A 4 15.52 4.39 -17.61
N SER A 5 15.04 3.22 -17.21
CA SER A 5 14.06 2.41 -17.92
C SER A 5 12.95 2.11 -16.93
N GLY A 6 11.71 2.11 -17.39
CA GLY A 6 10.54 1.83 -16.55
C GLY A 6 9.48 1.06 -17.33
N TYR A 7 8.49 0.57 -16.60
CA TYR A 7 7.37 -0.17 -17.17
C TYR A 7 6.12 0.72 -17.23
N LEU A 8 5.29 0.49 -18.25
CA LEU A 8 3.95 1.07 -18.36
C LEU A 8 2.94 -0.07 -18.26
N LEU A 9 1.97 0.07 -17.36
CA LEU A 9 0.87 -0.88 -17.29
C LEU A 9 -0.26 -0.47 -18.23
N GLU A 10 -0.63 -1.36 -19.15
CA GLU A 10 -1.86 -1.23 -19.92
C GLU A 10 -2.99 -1.94 -19.17
N VAL A 11 -4.09 -1.22 -18.97
CA VAL A 11 -5.24 -1.66 -18.19
C VAL A 11 -6.48 -1.75 -19.08
N PRO A 12 -7.34 -2.76 -18.89
CA PRO A 12 -8.46 -3.01 -19.79
C PRO A 12 -9.52 -1.90 -19.68
N ASN A 13 -10.25 -1.68 -20.78
CA ASN A 13 -11.47 -0.90 -20.76
C ASN A 13 -12.66 -1.75 -20.28
N CYS A 14 -13.23 -1.41 -19.13
CA CYS A 14 -14.32 -2.16 -18.50
C CYS A 14 -15.69 -1.54 -18.85
N SER A 15 -16.14 -1.73 -20.09
CA SER A 15 -17.40 -1.15 -20.60
C SER A 15 -18.63 -2.05 -20.46
N ASN A 16 -18.53 -3.25 -19.87
CA ASN A 16 -19.66 -4.18 -19.76
C ASN A 16 -20.45 -3.97 -18.46
N TRP A 17 -21.51 -3.17 -18.53
CA TRP A 17 -22.41 -2.94 -17.40
C TRP A 17 -23.73 -3.72 -17.51
N SER A 18 -23.74 -4.83 -18.25
CA SER A 18 -24.93 -5.69 -18.38
C SER A 18 -25.29 -6.37 -17.06
N GLY A 19 -26.58 -6.63 -16.83
CA GLY A 19 -27.08 -7.29 -15.62
C GLY A 19 -27.49 -6.34 -14.49
N ALA A 20 -27.84 -6.93 -13.34
CA ALA A 20 -28.36 -6.17 -12.21
C ALA A 20 -27.22 -5.48 -11.43
N ILE A 21 -27.24 -4.15 -11.41
CA ILE A 21 -26.35 -3.30 -10.61
C ILE A 21 -26.98 -2.90 -9.25
N GLY A 22 -28.29 -3.13 -9.10
CA GLY A 22 -29.06 -2.83 -7.91
C GLY A 22 -29.48 -4.09 -7.14
N PHE A 23 -30.79 -4.33 -7.04
CA PHE A 23 -31.33 -5.46 -6.27
C PHE A 23 -30.78 -6.81 -6.77
N ASN A 24 -30.06 -7.48 -5.88
CA ASN A 24 -29.33 -8.71 -6.18
C ASN A 24 -29.45 -9.69 -5.00
N PRO A 25 -30.59 -10.41 -4.87
CA PRO A 25 -30.87 -11.27 -3.72
C PRO A 25 -29.98 -12.52 -3.68
N LYS A 26 -29.29 -12.81 -4.79
CA LYS A 26 -28.36 -13.93 -4.91
C LYS A 26 -26.90 -13.53 -4.67
N ASN A 27 -26.63 -12.25 -4.39
CA ASN A 27 -25.28 -11.69 -4.19
C ASN A 27 -24.30 -12.06 -5.32
N GLN A 28 -24.78 -12.08 -6.56
CA GLN A 28 -23.94 -12.38 -7.73
C GLN A 28 -23.02 -11.20 -8.05
N LYS A 29 -21.84 -11.48 -8.60
CA LYS A 29 -20.92 -10.43 -9.05
C LYS A 29 -21.53 -9.67 -10.23
N SER A 30 -21.30 -8.37 -10.31
CA SER A 30 -21.63 -7.63 -11.53
C SER A 30 -20.76 -8.12 -12.69
N SER A 31 -21.26 -7.96 -13.91
CA SER A 31 -20.56 -8.35 -15.14
C SER A 31 -19.16 -7.73 -15.26
N ASN A 32 -18.98 -6.51 -14.75
CA ASN A 32 -17.72 -5.78 -14.76
C ASN A 32 -16.83 -6.01 -13.53
N PHE A 33 -17.27 -6.76 -12.51
CA PHE A 33 -16.58 -6.81 -11.21
C PHE A 33 -15.09 -7.12 -11.31
N GLY A 34 -14.71 -8.21 -12.01
CA GLY A 34 -13.30 -8.60 -12.14
C GLY A 34 -12.47 -7.62 -12.97
N CYS A 35 -13.04 -7.11 -14.07
CA CYS A 35 -12.37 -6.12 -14.91
C CYS A 35 -12.10 -4.83 -14.12
N SER A 36 -13.15 -4.25 -13.51
CA SER A 36 -13.04 -3.01 -12.76
C SER A 36 -12.10 -3.14 -11.56
N TYR A 37 -12.12 -4.28 -10.88
CA TYR A 37 -11.21 -4.55 -9.76
C TYR A 37 -9.75 -4.53 -10.20
N ASN A 38 -9.38 -5.31 -11.22
CA ASN A 38 -8.01 -5.35 -11.72
C ASN A 38 -7.59 -4.01 -12.35
N ARG A 39 -8.51 -3.34 -13.05
CA ARG A 39 -8.28 -1.99 -13.60
C ARG A 39 -7.93 -1.00 -12.50
N ASN A 40 -8.69 -0.99 -11.41
CA ASN A 40 -8.46 -0.06 -10.30
C ASN A 40 -7.14 -0.35 -9.60
N ILE A 41 -6.79 -1.63 -9.38
CA ILE A 41 -5.49 -2.00 -8.82
C ILE A 41 -4.36 -1.52 -9.75
N GLY A 42 -4.45 -1.82 -11.04
CA GLY A 42 -3.42 -1.42 -12.01
C GLY A 42 -3.22 0.09 -12.11
N LEU A 43 -4.29 0.88 -11.96
CA LEU A 43 -4.21 2.34 -11.91
C LEU A 43 -3.57 2.90 -10.63
N MET A 44 -3.46 2.10 -9.58
CA MET A 44 -2.91 2.51 -8.28
C MET A 44 -1.48 2.03 -8.04
N LEU A 45 -0.89 1.25 -8.94
CA LEU A 45 0.48 0.77 -8.77
C LEU A 45 1.49 1.92 -8.87
N SER A 46 2.38 1.99 -7.89
CA SER A 46 3.49 2.94 -7.87
C SER A 46 4.60 2.56 -8.85
N ASP A 47 4.93 1.28 -8.92
CA ASP A 47 5.87 0.71 -9.90
C ASP A 47 5.21 -0.45 -10.66
N PRO A 48 4.87 -0.28 -11.94
CA PRO A 48 4.35 -1.35 -12.77
C PRO A 48 5.29 -2.55 -12.95
N GLY A 49 6.60 -2.39 -12.73
CA GLY A 49 7.60 -3.45 -12.84
C GLY A 49 7.39 -4.59 -11.85
N ASP A 50 6.81 -4.28 -10.69
CA ASP A 50 6.56 -5.25 -9.61
C ASP A 50 5.62 -6.41 -10.02
N ILE A 51 4.83 -6.25 -11.10
CA ILE A 51 4.00 -7.35 -11.64
C ILE A 51 4.88 -8.44 -12.29
N ILE A 52 6.01 -8.05 -12.87
CA ILE A 52 6.93 -8.96 -13.56
C ILE A 52 7.90 -9.57 -12.54
N ASP A 53 8.52 -8.71 -11.74
CA ASP A 53 9.46 -9.10 -10.70
C ASP A 53 9.35 -8.10 -9.55
N PRO A 54 9.00 -8.53 -8.33
CA PRO A 54 8.89 -7.62 -7.20
C PRO A 54 10.26 -7.04 -6.83
N GLU A 55 10.28 -5.79 -6.40
CA GLU A 55 11.51 -5.23 -5.82
C GLU A 55 12.04 -6.10 -4.68
N ILE A 56 13.36 -6.28 -4.63
CA ILE A 56 14.02 -6.98 -3.52
C ILE A 56 13.80 -6.13 -2.26
N TYR A 57 13.02 -6.66 -1.33
CA TYR A 57 12.89 -6.07 0.00
C TYR A 57 14.28 -5.97 0.63
N ALA A 58 14.77 -4.74 0.78
CA ALA A 58 16.10 -4.45 1.33
C ALA A 58 16.23 -4.83 2.83
N GLY A 59 15.15 -5.28 3.47
CA GLY A 59 15.11 -5.62 4.88
C GLY A 59 14.90 -4.41 5.78
N GLU A 60 14.38 -4.65 6.99
CA GLU A 60 14.51 -3.68 8.07
C GLU A 60 15.95 -3.61 8.59
N ASP A 61 16.30 -2.50 9.27
CA ASP A 61 17.54 -2.42 10.04
C ASP A 61 17.56 -3.54 11.10
N PRO A 62 18.46 -4.54 10.99
CA PRO A 62 18.46 -5.70 11.87
C PRO A 62 18.82 -5.33 13.31
N SER A 63 19.42 -4.16 13.54
CA SER A 63 19.72 -3.65 14.88
C SER A 63 18.50 -3.06 15.59
N ARG A 64 17.46 -2.68 14.85
CA ARG A 64 16.31 -1.96 15.41
C ARG A 64 15.42 -2.85 16.25
N ALA A 65 15.08 -4.04 15.78
CA ALA A 65 14.26 -5.00 16.52
C ALA A 65 14.84 -5.36 17.91
N PRO A 66 16.11 -5.79 18.04
CA PRO A 66 16.69 -6.10 19.35
C PRO A 66 16.81 -4.85 20.25
N ARG A 67 17.08 -3.67 19.68
CA ARG A 67 17.12 -2.41 20.42
C ARG A 67 15.76 -2.07 21.03
N VAL A 68 14.69 -2.12 20.22
CA VAL A 68 13.32 -1.85 20.68
C VAL A 68 12.92 -2.83 21.77
N LEU A 69 13.21 -4.12 21.60
CA LEU A 69 12.91 -5.15 22.58
C LEU A 69 13.64 -4.93 23.91
N LYS A 70 14.92 -4.55 23.87
CA LYS A 70 15.71 -4.21 25.07
C LYS A 70 15.11 -3.01 25.81
N LEU A 71 14.78 -1.93 25.10
CA LEU A 71 14.19 -0.73 25.69
C LEU A 71 12.83 -1.04 26.32
N PHE A 72 11.97 -1.78 25.59
CA PHE A 72 10.67 -2.20 26.08
C PHE A 72 10.77 -3.03 27.37
N ARG A 73 11.67 -4.03 27.40
CA ARG A 73 11.92 -4.84 28.60
C ARG A 73 12.47 -4.02 29.77
N GLY A 74 13.20 -2.95 29.49
CA GLY A 74 13.74 -2.03 30.50
C GLY A 74 12.77 -0.93 30.92
N GLY A 75 11.51 -0.94 30.45
CA GLY A 75 10.54 0.12 30.73
C GLY A 75 10.90 1.49 30.15
N GLN A 76 11.78 1.52 29.13
CA GLN A 76 12.23 2.75 28.49
C GLN A 76 11.43 3.05 27.22
N PRO A 77 11.28 4.33 26.83
CA PRO A 77 10.65 4.69 25.56
C PRO A 77 11.36 4.04 24.36
N THR A 78 10.57 3.47 23.45
CA THR A 78 11.08 2.84 22.22
C THR A 78 11.12 3.81 21.03
N GLY A 79 10.38 4.92 21.14
CA GLY A 79 10.42 6.04 20.20
C GLY A 79 11.65 6.94 20.39
N VAL A 80 11.83 7.89 19.48
CA VAL A 80 12.79 8.99 19.68
C VAL A 80 12.10 10.09 20.50
N SER A 81 12.84 10.79 21.36
CA SER A 81 12.40 12.09 21.82
C SER A 81 12.43 13.05 20.63
N SER A 82 11.39 13.86 20.43
CA SER A 82 11.40 14.86 19.37
C SER A 82 12.69 15.70 19.43
N PRO A 83 13.32 16.02 18.29
CA PRO A 83 14.36 17.03 18.27
C PRO A 83 13.84 18.27 18.99
N SER A 84 14.67 18.86 19.85
CA SER A 84 14.34 20.09 20.58
C SER A 84 14.07 21.22 19.59
N GLY A 85 12.80 21.36 19.18
CA GLY A 85 12.35 22.33 18.18
C GLY A 85 11.10 21.91 17.40
N GLU A 86 10.80 20.61 17.28
CA GLU A 86 9.63 20.14 16.52
C GLU A 86 8.40 19.95 17.41
N LYS A 87 7.44 20.88 17.28
CA LYS A 87 6.09 20.76 17.84
C LYS A 87 5.22 19.93 16.88
N SER A 88 5.14 18.63 17.10
CA SER A 88 4.12 17.80 16.46
C SER A 88 2.85 17.84 17.31
N SER A 89 1.82 18.53 16.82
CA SER A 89 0.47 18.42 17.39
C SER A 89 -0.09 17.05 17.04
N ALA A 90 0.01 16.10 17.96
CA ALA A 90 -0.77 14.88 17.89
C ALA A 90 -2.25 15.25 18.14
N SER A 91 -3.10 15.06 17.12
CA SER A 91 -4.54 15.14 17.28
C SER A 91 -5.00 14.03 18.22
N SER A 92 -5.41 14.39 19.43
CA SER A 92 -6.12 13.47 20.31
C SER A 92 -7.49 13.18 19.70
N GLY A 93 -7.67 11.98 19.17
CA GLY A 93 -8.99 11.50 18.75
C GLY A 93 -9.93 11.46 19.95
N GLN A 94 -11.13 12.01 19.77
CA GLN A 94 -12.27 11.86 20.67
C GLN A 94 -12.90 10.48 20.54
#